data_AF-A0A520GUU7-F1
#
_entry.id   AF-A0A520GUU7-F1
#
_cell.length_a   1.000
_cell.length_b   1.000
_cell.length_c   1.000
_cell.angle_alpha   90.00
_cell.angle_beta   90.00
_cell.angle_gamma   90.00
#
_symmetry.space_group_name_H-M   'P 1'
#
loop_
_entity.id
_entity.type
_entity.pdbx_description
1 polymer ?
#
loop_
_entity_poly.entity_id
_entity_poly.type
_entity_poly.pdbx_seq_one_letter_code
_entity_poly.pdbx_strand_id
1 'polypeptide(L)' 'MEKIPILKMGDFLLVTVQIDLYDRLATTLETDLINMVSKHHSRGVLIDISA' A
#
# COMPACT_ATOMS: atom_id res chain seq x y z
N MET A 1 -1.61 -15.02 7.24
CA MET A 1 -2.41 -13.78 7.11
C MET A 1 -1.95 -13.12 5.84
N GLU A 2 -2.82 -12.97 4.85
CA GLU A 2 -2.49 -12.28 3.60
C GLU A 2 -2.17 -10.82 3.91
N LYS A 3 -0.98 -10.36 3.50
CA LYS A 3 -0.59 -8.95 3.56
C LYS A 3 -0.32 -8.49 2.15
N ILE A 4 -0.82 -7.30 1.83
CA ILE A 4 -0.51 -6.66 0.56
C ILE A 4 0.92 -6.09 0.67
N PRO A 5 1.85 -6.48 -0.23
CA PRO A 5 3.21 -5.97 -0.20
C PRO A 5 3.25 -4.49 -0.61
N ILE A 6 4.06 -3.70 0.10
CA ILE A 6 4.34 -2.30 -0.22
C ILE A 6 5.79 -2.20 -0.69
N LEU A 7 5.99 -1.88 -1.97
CA LEU A 7 7.30 -1.69 -2.56
C LEU A 7 7.67 -0.21 -2.53
N LYS A 8 8.93 0.11 -2.23
CA LYS A 8 9.45 1.48 -2.32
C LYS A 8 10.32 1.61 -3.57
N MET A 9 10.00 2.57 -4.42
CA MET A 9 10.79 2.95 -5.60
C MET A 9 11.15 4.43 -5.53
N GLY A 10 12.40 4.72 -5.12
CA GLY A 10 12.85 6.09 -4.89
C GLY A 10 11.96 6.78 -3.87
N ASP A 11 11.32 7.87 -4.28
CA ASP A 11 10.43 8.66 -3.42
C ASP A 11 8.96 8.20 -3.49
N PHE A 12 8.65 7.10 -4.17
CA PHE A 12 7.28 6.61 -4.33
C PHE A 12 7.10 5.24 -3.69
N LEU A 13 5.87 4.97 -3.23
CA LEU A 13 5.44 3.64 -2.83
C LEU A 13 4.56 3.04 -3.94
N LEU A 14 4.74 1.76 -4.22
CA LEU A 14 3.88 0.98 -5.10
C LEU A 14 3.19 -0.12 -4.30
N VAL A 15 1.91 -0.27 -4.55
CA VAL A 15 1.05 -1.30 -3.99
C VAL A 15 0.24 -1.91 -5.11
N THR A 16 0.22 -3.24 -5.16
CA THR A 16 -0.63 -3.98 -6.10
C THR A 16 -1.62 -4.82 -5.31
N VAL A 17 -2.91 -4.61 -5.55
CA VAL A 17 -3.98 -5.36 -4.91
C VAL A 17 -4.43 -6.45 -5.88
N GLN A 18 -4.02 -7.70 -5.60
CA GLN A 18 -4.33 -8.87 -6.44
C GLN A 18 -5.45 -9.74 -5.86
N ILE A 19 -5.94 -9.39 -4.67
CA ILE A 19 -6.99 -10.11 -3.94
C ILE A 19 -8.17 -9.18 -3.70
N ASP A 20 -9.35 -9.76 -3.48
CA ASP A 20 -10.55 -8.99 -3.15
C ASP A 20 -10.29 -8.09 -1.94
N LEU A 21 -10.50 -6.79 -2.13
CA LEU A 21 -10.28 -5.79 -1.12
C LEU A 21 -11.52 -5.68 -0.21
N TYR A 22 -11.54 -6.46 0.86
CA TYR A 22 -12.55 -6.35 1.92
C TYR A 22 -12.20 -5.24 2.93
N ASP A 23 -13.20 -4.69 3.64
CA ASP A 23 -13.05 -3.56 4.57
C ASP A 23 -11.87 -3.70 5.57
N ARG A 24 -11.67 -4.90 6.13
CA ARG A 24 -10.58 -5.13 7.09
C ARG A 24 -9.20 -5.03 6.45
N LEU A 25 -9.05 -5.54 5.23
CA LEU A 25 -7.80 -5.48 4.48
C LEU A 25 -7.52 -4.05 4.02
N ALA A 26 -8.56 -3.33 3.57
CA ALA A 26 -8.46 -1.93 3.21
C ALA A 26 -7.98 -1.06 4.38
N THR A 27 -8.59 -1.21 5.56
CA THR A 27 -8.21 -0.45 6.77
C THR A 27 -6.76 -0.75 7.19
N THR A 28 -6.34 -2.01 7.06
CA THR A 28 -4.97 -2.42 7.36
C THR A 28 -3.99 -1.80 6.37
N LEU A 29 -4.31 -1.88 5.07
CA LEU A 29 -3.50 -1.31 3.99
C LEU A 29 -3.35 0.20 4.13
N GLU A 30 -4.43 0.91 4.46
CA GLU A 30 -4.41 2.35 4.71
C GLU A 30 -3.42 2.71 5.83
N THR A 31 -3.53 2.01 6.96
CA THR A 31 -2.65 2.24 8.12
C THR A 31 -1.18 1.97 7.76
N ASP A 32 -0.91 0.86 7.05
CA ASP A 32 0.44 0.50 6.61
C ASP A 32 1.01 1.53 5.62
N LEU A 33 0.19 2.03 4.68
CA LEU A 33 0.57 3.07 3.74
C LEU A 33 0.93 4.38 4.43
N ILE A 34 0.11 4.87 5.36
CA ILE A 34 0.37 6.09 6.13
C ILE A 34 1.70 5.97 6.88
N ASN A 35 1.90 4.84 7.57
CA ASN A 35 3.12 4.56 8.30
C ASN A 35 4.35 4.55 7.37
N MET A 36 4.24 3.94 6.20
CA MET A 36 5.33 3.87 5.23
C MET A 36 5.64 5.23 4.59
N VAL A 37 4.63 6.03 4.26
CA VAL A 37 4.80 7.39 3.74
C VAL A 37 5.53 8.25 4.77
N SER A 38 5.08 8.24 6.02
CA SER A 38 5.71 8.99 7.10
C SER A 38 7.15 8.51 7.37
N LYS A 39 7.36 7.19 7.47
CA LYS A 39 8.68 6.60 7.72
C LYS A 39 9.70 6.90 6.63
N HIS A 40 9.27 6.89 5.37
CA HIS A 40 10.16 7.01 4.22
C HIS A 40 10.14 8.37 3.53
N HIS A 41 9.33 9.32 4.02
CA HIS A 41 9.11 10.63 3.39
C HIS A 41 8.75 10.51 1.91
N SER A 42 7.95 9.49 1.58
CA SER A 42 7.53 9.23 0.21
C SER A 42 6.66 10.39 -0.29
N ARG A 43 6.89 10.85 -1.51
CA ARG A 43 6.15 11.94 -2.16
C ARG A 43 4.80 11.52 -2.72
N GLY A 44 4.56 10.22 -2.86
CA GLY A 44 3.31 9.70 -3.38
C GLY A 44 3.21 8.18 -3.29
N VAL A 45 2.01 7.68 -3.54
CA VAL A 45 1.67 6.26 -3.54
C VAL A 45 0.95 5.95 -4.86
N LEU A 46 1.40 4.91 -5.56
CA LEU A 46 0.68 4.32 -6.70
C LEU A 46 0.02 3.03 -6.22
N ILE A 47 -1.31 2.97 -6.38
CA ILE A 47 -2.11 1.81 -6.04
C ILE A 47 -2.65 1.23 -7.34
N ASP A 48 -2.22 0.01 -7.66
CA ASP A 48 -2.70 -0.74 -8.81
C ASP A 48 -3.78 -1.73 -8.36
N ILE A 49 -5.00 -1.52 -8.87
CA ILE A 49 -6.21 -2.32 -8.59
C ILE A 49 -6.78 -2.95 -9.87
N SER A 50 -5.90 -3.39 -10.77
CA SER A 50 -6.25 -3.87 -12.11
C SER A 50 -6.75 -5.32 -12.20
N ALA A 51 -6.94 -5.99 -11.07
CA ALA A 51 -7.46 -7.37 -11.00
C ALA A 51 -8.98 -7.45 -11.24
#